data_AF-A0A7S3YY49-F1
#
_entry.id   AF-A0A7S3YY49-F1
#
_cell.length_a   1.000
_cell.length_b   1.000
_cell.length_c   1.000
_cell.angle_alpha   90.00
_cell.angle_beta   90.00
_cell.angle_gamma   90.00
#
_symmetry.space_group_name_H-M   'P 1'
#
loop_
_entity.id
_entity.type
_entity.pdbx_description
1 polymer ?
#
loop_
_entity_poly.entity_id
_entity_poly.type
_entity_poly.pdbx_seq_one_letter_code
_entity_poly.pdbx_strand_id
1 'polypeptide(L)'
;MRVCVGMDTCPHRSYSYYSSSSAADECSLKECFEEFAKADDVDEYYCRKCKKHRRSTKQLSVWRFPKVLVFHLKRFSFSGYSRSKINTAVSAPSRLSLSDLRALSKERADRGTGYALYAIGNHMGKAFR
;
A
#
# COMPACT_ATOMS: atom_id res chain seq x y z
N MET A 1 6.10 -13.21 1.41
CA MET A 1 6.13 -11.91 2.11
C MET A 1 5.19 -12.01 3.30
N ARG A 2 5.63 -11.65 4.52
CA ARG A 2 4.74 -11.61 5.69
C ARG A 2 4.34 -10.16 5.93
N VAL A 3 3.04 -9.89 5.87
CA VAL A 3 2.47 -8.56 6.12
C VAL A 3 1.89 -8.56 7.54
N CYS A 4 2.31 -7.60 8.34
CA CYS A 4 1.69 -7.25 9.62
C CYS A 4 0.57 -6.24 9.37
N VAL A 5 -0.54 -6.43 10.08
CA VAL A 5 -1.62 -5.46 10.15
C VAL A 5 -1.65 -4.92 11.57
N GLY A 6 -1.28 -3.65 11.74
CA GLY A 6 -1.43 -2.95 13.01
C GLY A 6 -2.83 -2.36 13.10
N MET A 7 -3.53 -2.64 14.21
CA MET A 7 -4.77 -1.97 14.59
C MET A 7 -4.50 -1.28 15.91
N ASP A 8 -4.16 0.01 15.87
CA ASP A 8 -3.89 0.77 17.08
C ASP A 8 -5.23 1.09 17.75
N THR A 9 -5.45 0.51 18.93
CA THR A 9 -6.65 0.79 19.73
C THR A 9 -6.53 2.17 20.37
N CYS A 10 -7.29 3.13 19.84
CA CYS A 10 -7.71 4.42 20.42
C CYS A 10 -6.64 5.21 21.21
N PRO A 11 -6.19 6.35 20.69
CA PRO A 11 -6.79 7.59 21.20
C PRO A 11 -7.09 8.65 20.11
N HIS A 12 -8.22 9.33 20.34
CA HIS A 12 -8.68 10.61 19.81
C HIS A 12 -7.70 11.37 18.89
N ARG A 13 -7.95 11.33 17.57
CA ARG A 13 -7.59 12.46 16.69
C ARG A 13 -8.43 12.47 15.42
N SER A 14 -8.60 13.69 14.91
CA SER A 14 -9.50 14.16 13.87
C SER A 14 -9.20 13.62 12.47
N TYR A 15 -10.29 13.48 11.71
CA TYR A 15 -10.39 13.16 10.28
C TYR A 15 -9.46 14.01 9.40
N SER A 16 -8.80 13.38 8.44
CA SER A 16 -8.30 14.03 7.22
C SER A 16 -8.92 13.34 6.02
N TYR A 17 -9.68 14.10 5.23
CA TYR A 17 -10.27 13.64 3.98
C TYR A 17 -9.19 13.17 3.01
N TYR A 18 -9.56 12.16 2.21
CA TYR A 18 -8.81 11.62 1.08
C TYR A 18 -8.49 12.76 0.11
N SER A 19 -7.27 13.31 0.17
CA SER A 19 -6.73 14.11 -0.93
C SER A 19 -6.19 13.11 -1.93
N SER A 20 -6.98 12.80 -2.96
CA SER A 20 -6.41 12.31 -4.20
C SER A 20 -5.49 13.42 -4.70
N SER A 21 -4.19 13.27 -4.48
CA SER A 21 -3.23 14.18 -5.09
C SER A 21 -3.49 14.17 -6.60
N SER A 22 -3.67 15.38 -7.11
CA SER A 22 -3.95 15.78 -8.48
C SER A 22 -3.34 14.87 -9.54
N ALA A 23 -4.15 14.57 -10.57
CA ALA A 23 -3.80 14.34 -11.98
C ALA A 23 -2.29 14.31 -12.34
N ALA A 24 -1.55 13.34 -11.79
CA ALA A 24 -0.21 13.04 -12.24
C ALA A 24 -0.34 11.82 -13.17
N ASP A 25 0.01 12.00 -14.44
CA ASP A 25 0.05 10.91 -15.42
C ASP A 25 1.11 9.85 -15.06
N GLU A 26 1.97 10.14 -14.08
CA GLU A 26 3.04 9.29 -13.60
C GLU A 26 3.18 9.37 -12.06
N CYS A 27 3.52 8.24 -11.43
CA CYS A 27 3.99 8.19 -10.05
C CYS A 27 5.17 7.21 -9.91
N SER A 28 5.87 7.24 -8.80
CA SER A 28 6.96 6.34 -8.47
C SER A 28 6.46 5.12 -7.69
N LEU A 29 7.21 4.02 -7.79
CA LEU A 29 6.96 2.82 -6.99
C LEU A 29 7.08 3.11 -5.47
N LYS A 30 7.91 4.08 -5.08
CA LYS A 30 8.07 4.52 -3.69
C LYS A 30 6.80 5.20 -3.17
N GLU A 31 6.18 6.09 -3.94
CA GLU A 31 4.89 6.70 -3.58
C GLU A 31 3.79 5.63 -3.44
N CYS A 32 3.81 4.60 -4.30
CA CYS A 32 2.90 3.47 -4.15
C CYS A 32 3.10 2.72 -2.82
N PHE A 33 4.33 2.59 -2.32
CA PHE A 33 4.62 1.98 -1.02
C PHE A 33 4.14 2.84 0.15
N GLU A 34 4.32 4.15 0.04
CA GLU A 34 3.85 5.11 1.04
C GLU A 34 2.34 5.08 1.16
N GLU A 35 1.62 5.08 0.03
CA GLU A 35 0.16 4.95 0.04
C GLU A 35 -0.30 3.56 0.51
N PHE A 36 0.42 2.48 0.18
CA PHE A 36 0.09 1.14 0.67
C PHE A 36 0.25 0.98 2.19
N ALA A 37 1.27 1.61 2.78
CA ALA A 37 1.55 1.55 4.22
C ALA A 37 0.90 2.69 5.02
N LYS A 38 0.15 3.56 4.35
CA LYS A 38 -0.64 4.61 4.98
C LYS A 38 -1.69 3.99 5.88
N ALA A 39 -1.96 4.68 6.98
CA ALA A 39 -2.96 4.22 7.93
C ALA A 39 -4.33 4.65 7.40
N ASP A 40 -5.22 3.67 7.19
CA ASP A 40 -6.57 3.91 6.68
C ASP A 40 -7.59 3.77 7.81
N ASP A 41 -8.61 4.63 7.78
CA ASP A 41 -9.71 4.54 8.73
C ASP A 41 -10.66 3.40 8.37
N VAL A 42 -11.04 2.63 9.39
CA VAL A 42 -12.00 1.54 9.34
C VAL A 42 -13.15 1.88 10.26
N ASP A 43 -14.31 2.10 9.67
CA ASP A 43 -15.55 2.22 10.42
C ASP A 43 -16.01 0.82 10.87
N GLU A 44 -16.76 0.79 11.97
CA GLU A 44 -17.35 -0.44 12.52
C GLU A 44 -16.37 -1.56 12.90
N TYR A 45 -15.14 -1.25 13.34
CA TYR A 45 -14.28 -2.26 13.95
C TYR A 45 -14.81 -2.66 15.34
N TYR A 46 -15.06 -3.95 15.57
CA TYR A 46 -15.48 -4.44 16.88
C TYR A 46 -14.30 -4.52 17.85
N CYS A 47 -14.26 -3.59 18.81
CA CYS A 47 -13.24 -3.60 19.84
C CYS A 47 -13.60 -4.59 20.96
N ARG A 48 -12.84 -5.69 21.09
CA ARG A 48 -13.05 -6.72 22.14
C ARG A 48 -12.93 -6.17 23.56
N LYS A 49 -12.08 -5.15 23.80
CA LYS A 49 -11.94 -4.49 25.12
C LYS A 49 -13.16 -3.63 25.46
N CYS A 50 -13.67 -2.87 24.48
CA CYS A 50 -14.80 -1.96 24.68
C CYS A 50 -16.17 -2.61 24.44
N LYS A 51 -16.20 -3.84 23.91
CA LYS A 51 -17.40 -4.60 23.53
C LYS A 51 -18.38 -3.85 22.62
N LYS A 52 -17.88 -2.96 21.74
CA LYS A 52 -18.69 -2.23 20.77
C LYS A 52 -17.94 -1.90 19.49
N HIS A 53 -18.69 -1.71 18.40
CA HIS A 53 -18.18 -1.20 17.13
C HIS A 53 -17.70 0.24 17.29
N ARG A 54 -16.51 0.53 16.74
CA ARG A 54 -15.90 1.86 16.78
C ARG A 54 -15.07 2.09 15.54
N ARG A 55 -14.88 3.35 15.21
CA ARG A 55 -13.87 3.79 14.25
C ARG A 55 -12.49 3.43 14.77
N SER A 56 -11.66 2.85 13.91
CA SER A 56 -10.29 2.44 14.21
C SER A 56 -9.41 2.71 13.00
N THR A 57 -8.10 2.73 13.17
CA THR A 57 -7.17 2.89 12.05
C THR A 57 -6.44 1.58 11.82
N LYS A 58 -6.32 1.19 10.55
CA LYS A 58 -5.63 -0.01 10.10
C LYS A 58 -4.39 0.42 9.31
N GLN A 59 -3.23 -0.07 9.71
CA GLN A 59 -1.99 0.17 8.98
C GLN A 59 -1.35 -1.15 8.56
N LEU A 60 -0.90 -1.23 7.31
CA LEU A 60 -0.15 -2.37 6.81
C LEU A 60 1.36 -2.12 6.93
N SER A 61 2.10 -3.14 7.33
CA SER A 61 3.56 -3.16 7.26
C SER A 61 4.07 -4.54 6.86
N VAL A 62 5.30 -4.63 6.39
CA VAL A 62 6.01 -5.85 6.07
C VAL A 62 6.87 -6.20 7.28
N TRP A 63 6.67 -7.40 7.80
CA TRP A 63 7.46 -7.92 8.90
C TRP A 63 8.85 -8.37 8.44
N ARG A 64 8.89 -9.08 7.31
CA ARG A 64 10.12 -9.64 6.77
C ARG A 64 10.08 -9.66 5.25
N PHE A 65 11.10 -9.09 4.64
CA PHE A 65 11.27 -9.13 3.19
C PHE A 65 11.82 -10.50 2.75
N PRO A 66 11.19 -11.14 1.74
CA PRO A 66 11.66 -12.40 1.15
C PRO A 66 12.86 -12.19 0.21
N LYS A 67 13.56 -13.27 -0.16
CA LYS A 67 14.64 -13.21 -1.17
C LYS A 67 14.16 -12.73 -2.55
N VAL A 68 12.94 -13.13 -2.93
CA VAL A 68 12.26 -12.67 -4.16
C VAL A 68 11.04 -11.85 -3.76
N LEU A 69 11.05 -10.58 -4.11
CA LEU A 69 10.00 -9.61 -3.78
C LEU A 69 9.15 -9.33 -5.01
N VAL A 70 7.84 -9.48 -4.86
CA VAL A 70 6.87 -9.30 -5.94
C VAL A 70 5.88 -8.23 -5.51
N PHE A 71 5.70 -7.21 -6.35
CA PHE A 71 4.70 -6.16 -6.16
C PHE A 71 3.62 -6.27 -7.23
N HIS A 72 2.37 -6.32 -6.80
CA HIS A 72 1.23 -6.27 -7.69
C HIS A 72 0.56 -4.91 -7.59
N LEU A 73 0.57 -4.16 -8.69
CA LEU A 73 -0.09 -2.85 -8.76
C LEU A 73 -1.60 -3.06 -8.89
N LYS A 74 -2.39 -2.48 -7.98
CA LYS A 74 -3.85 -2.55 -7.98
C LYS A 74 -4.42 -1.63 -9.07
N ARG A 75 -4.31 -2.06 -10.34
CA ARG A 75 -4.72 -1.26 -11.51
C ARG A 75 -6.18 -1.42 -11.91
N PHE A 76 -6.91 -2.37 -11.32
CA PHE A 76 -8.30 -2.62 -11.68
C PHE A 76 -9.22 -2.19 -10.54
N SER A 77 -10.19 -1.35 -10.88
CA SER A 77 -11.23 -0.90 -9.95
C SER A 77 -12.59 -1.38 -10.42
N PHE A 78 -13.41 -1.78 -9.45
CA PHE A 78 -14.76 -2.29 -9.64
C PHE A 78 -15.68 -1.47 -8.74
N SER A 79 -16.64 -0.75 -9.33
CA SER A 79 -17.63 0.03 -8.59
C SER A 79 -19.00 -0.18 -9.24
N GLY A 80 -19.86 -0.96 -8.58
CA GLY A 80 -21.13 -1.41 -9.14
C GLY A 80 -20.94 -2.11 -10.49
N TYR A 81 -21.57 -1.55 -11.53
CA TYR A 81 -21.46 -2.04 -12.92
C TYR A 81 -20.26 -1.47 -13.69
N SER A 82 -19.51 -0.55 -13.10
CA SER A 82 -18.34 0.08 -13.73
C SER A 82 -17.07 -0.70 -13.41
N ARG A 83 -16.32 -1.02 -14.45
CA ARG A 83 -14.99 -1.64 -14.37
C ARG A 83 -14.01 -0.75 -15.11
N SER A 84 -12.94 -0.34 -14.45
CA SER A 84 -11.94 0.55 -15.03
C SER A 84 -10.52 0.08 -14.76
N LYS A 85 -9.61 0.44 -15.67
CA LYS A 85 -8.17 0.22 -15.53
C LYS A 85 -7.48 1.56 -15.31
N ILE A 86 -6.66 1.64 -14.27
CA ILE A 86 -5.79 2.76 -13.94
C ILE A 86 -4.53 2.66 -14.80
N ASN A 87 -4.37 3.61 -15.72
CA ASN A 87 -3.27 3.64 -16.68
C ASN A 87 -2.10 4.55 -16.26
N THR A 88 -2.12 5.10 -15.03
CA THR A 88 -1.00 5.88 -14.46
C THR A 88 0.33 5.15 -14.66
N ALA A 89 1.31 5.83 -15.25
CA ALA A 89 2.64 5.30 -15.40
C ALA A 89 3.28 5.15 -14.01
N VAL A 90 3.95 4.03 -13.76
CA VAL A 90 4.63 3.80 -12.48
C VAL A 90 6.11 3.61 -12.76
N SER A 91 6.92 4.59 -12.36
CA SER A 91 8.37 4.51 -12.47
C SER A 91 8.92 3.54 -11.43
N ALA A 92 9.55 2.47 -11.91
CA ALA A 92 10.19 1.44 -11.09
C ALA A 92 11.71 1.45 -11.33
N PRO A 93 12.53 1.67 -10.29
CA PRO A 93 13.97 1.71 -10.45
C PRO A 93 14.54 0.31 -10.72
N SER A 94 15.65 0.24 -11.45
CA SER A 94 16.36 -1.03 -11.71
C SER A 94 16.96 -1.64 -10.44
N ARG A 95 17.22 -0.81 -9.41
CA ARG A 95 17.65 -1.21 -8.08
C ARG A 95 16.79 -0.52 -7.03
N LEU A 96 16.39 -1.28 -6.03
CA LEU A 96 15.58 -0.83 -4.91
C LEU A 96 16.38 -1.04 -3.62
N SER A 97 16.75 0.04 -2.95
CA SER A 97 17.40 -0.02 -1.65
C SER A 97 16.37 -0.34 -0.57
N LEU A 98 16.81 -0.90 0.57
CA LEU A 98 15.90 -1.07 1.69
C LEU A 98 15.40 0.27 2.28
N SER A 99 16.12 1.37 2.06
CA SER A 99 15.63 2.72 2.38
C SER A 99 14.39 3.09 1.57
N ASP A 100 14.30 2.67 0.31
CA ASP A 100 13.11 2.91 -0.52
C ASP A 100 11.89 2.12 -0.01
N LEU A 101 12.14 1.01 0.68
CA LEU A 101 11.13 0.14 1.29
C LEU A 101 10.79 0.52 2.74
N ARG A 102 11.35 1.61 3.26
CA ARG A 102 11.17 2.01 4.66
C ARG A 102 9.72 2.27 5.04
N ALA A 103 8.90 2.78 4.12
CA ALA A 103 7.47 2.95 4.35
C ALA A 103 6.78 1.61 4.69
N LEU A 104 7.26 0.51 4.11
CA LEU A 104 6.70 -0.81 4.33
C LEU A 104 7.16 -1.44 5.65
N SER A 105 8.36 -1.16 6.16
CA SER A 105 8.89 -1.85 7.35
C SER A 105 8.97 -0.95 8.58
N LYS A 106 8.44 -1.43 9.71
CA LYS A 106 8.63 -0.79 11.03
C LYS A 106 10.00 -1.14 11.65
N GLU A 107 10.65 -2.21 11.21
CA GLU A 107 12.00 -2.58 11.66
C GLU A 107 13.07 -1.80 10.90
N ARG A 108 14.20 -1.53 11.57
CA ARG A 108 15.41 -0.99 10.92
C ARG A 108 15.89 -2.01 9.89
N ALA A 109 15.73 -1.67 8.62
CA ALA A 109 16.37 -2.38 7.53
C ALA A 109 17.87 -2.54 7.81
N ASP A 110 18.34 -3.79 7.75
CA ASP A 110 19.75 -4.14 7.90
C ASP A 110 20.60 -3.44 6.83
N ARG A 111 21.80 -3.03 7.22
CA ARG A 111 22.67 -2.16 6.41
C ARG A 111 23.29 -2.97 5.27
N GLY A 112 22.77 -2.80 4.06
CA GLY A 112 23.54 -3.07 2.82
C GLY A 112 22.92 -4.00 1.79
N THR A 113 21.71 -4.54 2.01
CA THR A 113 21.04 -5.37 0.98
C THR A 113 19.96 -4.58 0.24
N GLY A 114 19.72 -4.91 -1.03
CA GLY A 114 18.71 -4.30 -1.89
C GLY A 114 18.22 -5.28 -2.94
N TYR A 115 17.19 -4.90 -3.68
CA TYR A 115 16.61 -5.72 -4.74
C TYR A 115 17.03 -5.18 -6.11
N ALA A 116 17.35 -6.08 -7.04
CA ALA A 116 17.45 -5.74 -8.45
C ALA A 116 16.14 -6.11 -9.13
N LEU A 117 15.65 -5.25 -10.03
CA LEU A 117 14.49 -5.53 -10.83
C LEU A 117 14.79 -6.69 -11.77
N TYR A 118 14.00 -7.76 -11.66
CA TYR A 118 14.17 -8.97 -12.46
C TYR A 118 13.16 -9.07 -13.61
N ALA A 119 11.90 -8.68 -13.38
CA ALA A 119 10.84 -8.79 -14.38
C ALA A 119 9.72 -7.76 -14.15
N ILE A 120 9.04 -7.38 -15.24
CA ILE A 120 7.81 -6.57 -15.23
C ILE A 120 6.72 -7.33 -15.98
N GLY A 121 5.58 -7.56 -15.32
CA GLY A 121 4.37 -8.08 -15.97
C GLY A 121 3.52 -6.95 -16.53
N ASN A 122 3.45 -6.83 -17.86
CA ASN A 122 2.66 -5.80 -18.53
C ASN A 122 1.26 -6.31 -18.86
N HIS A 123 0.25 -5.45 -18.72
CA HIS A 123 -1.13 -5.72 -19.11
C HIS A 123 -1.64 -4.65 -20.07
N MET A 124 -2.07 -5.06 -21.26
CA MET A 124 -2.65 -4.18 -22.29
C MET A 124 -4.19 -4.34 -22.37
N GLY A 125 -4.88 -3.33 -22.90
CA GLY A 125 -6.34 -3.34 -22.97
C GLY A 125 -7.05 -2.77 -21.73
N LYS A 126 -8.37 -2.96 -21.68
CA LYS A 126 -9.28 -2.40 -20.67
C LYS A 126 -9.77 -3.48 -19.69
N ALA A 127 -10.40 -3.07 -18.59
CA ALA A 127 -11.10 -4.00 -17.71
C ALA A 127 -12.25 -4.66 -18.49
N PHE A 128 -12.34 -5.99 -18.49
CA PHE A 128 -13.40 -6.74 -19.18
C PHE A 128 -14.77 -6.36 -18.63
N ARG A 129 -15.73 -6.09 -19.52
CA ARG A 129 -17.12 -5.75 -19.18
C ARG A 129 -17.90 -6.96 -18.70
#